data_AF-A0A7R9J774-F1
#
_entry.id   AF-A0A7R9J774-F1
#
_cell.length_a   1.000
_cell.length_b   1.000
_cell.length_c   1.000
_cell.angle_alpha   90.00
_cell.angle_beta   90.00
_cell.angle_gamma   90.00
#
_symmetry.space_group_name_H-M   'P 1'
#
loop_
_entity.id
_entity.type
_entity.pdbx_description
1 polymer ?
#
loop_
_entity_poly.entity_id
_entity_poly.type
_entity_poly.pdbx_seq_one_letter_code
_entity_poly.pdbx_strand_id
1 'polypeptide(L)'
;SCPEDWMCMPSSSAVQRVSTLRGLQEFTVVEGCECRERPPICTRESSSLLLHPGTPYEMRLDVGVCSGHCQLGGCRPLRNKTVTVPGPNGAECHSVIEQCACAGSCYRTSYMETVYDYVDTDEPLVKEIDVGRCVGSCSGADTRKCVFRDKKTPGKCIAGLYGKQTSCTPSQFKVHRYSDKEKRTKEVISITACKCL
;
A
#
# COMPACT_ATOMS: atom_id res chain seq x y z
N SER A 1 15.38 15.98 -18.65
CA SER A 1 15.42 16.51 -17.27
C SER A 1 14.18 17.37 -17.08
N CYS A 2 13.61 17.36 -15.87
CA CYS A 2 12.45 18.22 -15.56
C CYS A 2 12.92 19.61 -15.11
N PRO A 3 12.06 20.65 -15.23
CA PRO A 3 12.28 21.97 -14.63
C PRO A 3 12.45 21.92 -13.10
N GLU A 4 12.95 23.00 -12.50
CA GLU A 4 12.97 23.14 -11.03
C GLU A 4 11.55 22.99 -10.45
N ASP A 5 11.43 22.32 -9.30
CA ASP A 5 10.17 21.97 -8.62
C ASP A 5 9.22 21.00 -9.35
N TRP A 6 9.64 20.46 -10.50
CA TRP A 6 8.90 19.44 -11.22
C TRP A 6 9.48 18.06 -10.95
N MET A 7 8.61 17.05 -10.82
CA MET A 7 9.01 15.67 -10.64
C MET A 7 8.70 14.85 -11.88
N CYS A 8 9.64 14.00 -12.29
CA CYS A 8 9.41 13.01 -13.33
C CYS A 8 8.53 11.90 -12.75
N MET A 9 7.28 11.80 -13.20
CA MET A 9 6.32 10.82 -12.73
C MET A 9 5.90 9.91 -13.89
N PRO A 10 5.73 8.59 -13.66
CA PRO A 10 5.15 7.69 -14.65
C PRO A 10 3.76 8.20 -15.05
N SER A 11 3.53 8.43 -16.34
CA SER A 11 2.21 8.83 -16.87
C SER A 11 1.43 7.65 -17.42
N SER A 12 2.15 6.66 -17.96
CA SER A 12 1.61 5.42 -18.49
C SER A 12 2.52 4.25 -18.15
N SER A 13 1.87 3.13 -17.85
CA SER A 13 2.54 1.86 -17.59
C SER A 13 1.74 0.73 -18.21
N ALA A 14 2.39 -0.39 -18.51
CA ALA A 14 1.75 -1.58 -19.05
C ALA A 14 2.17 -2.82 -18.26
N VAL A 15 1.24 -3.76 -18.10
CA VAL A 15 1.56 -5.07 -17.53
C VAL A 15 2.18 -5.94 -18.63
N GLN A 16 3.44 -6.31 -18.44
CA GLN A 16 4.16 -7.22 -19.31
C GLN A 16 4.28 -8.60 -18.66
N ARG A 17 3.89 -9.63 -19.42
CA ARG A 17 4.00 -11.03 -19.02
C ARG A 17 5.27 -11.63 -19.63
N VAL A 18 6.20 -12.08 -18.80
CA VAL A 18 7.48 -12.65 -19.21
C VAL A 18 7.58 -14.10 -18.73
N SER A 19 7.82 -15.03 -19.65
CA SER A 19 8.09 -16.43 -19.30
C SER A 19 9.52 -16.58 -18.81
N THR A 20 9.69 -16.92 -17.53
CA THR A 20 11.01 -17.15 -16.92
C THR A 20 11.19 -18.63 -16.58
N LEU A 21 12.41 -19.02 -16.19
CA LEU A 21 12.67 -20.37 -15.65
C LEU A 21 11.86 -20.70 -14.39
N ARG A 22 11.31 -19.68 -13.72
CA ARG A 22 10.41 -19.82 -12.55
C ARG A 22 8.92 -19.80 -12.91
N GLY A 23 8.61 -19.86 -14.21
CA GLY A 23 7.25 -19.72 -14.73
C GLY A 23 6.94 -18.31 -15.26
N LEU A 24 5.66 -18.09 -15.58
CA LEU A 24 5.15 -16.80 -16.05
C LEU A 24 5.20 -15.76 -14.93
N GLN A 25 5.87 -14.64 -15.19
CA GLN A 25 5.96 -13.51 -14.26
C GLN A 25 5.34 -12.27 -14.89
N GLU A 26 4.69 -11.46 -14.06
CA GLU A 26 4.07 -10.21 -14.48
C GLU A 26 4.86 -9.03 -13.91
N PHE A 27 5.15 -8.05 -14.77
CA PHE A 27 5.86 -6.84 -14.39
C PHE A 27 5.08 -5.61 -14.84
N THR A 28 5.03 -4.60 -14.00
CA THR A 28 4.57 -3.27 -14.40
C THR A 28 5.74 -2.52 -15.02
N VAL A 29 5.66 -2.27 -16.32
CA VAL A 29 6.68 -1.56 -17.09
C VAL A 29 6.19 -0.13 -17.30
N VAL A 30 7.04 0.86 -17.03
CA VAL A 30 6.73 2.27 -17.31
C VAL A 30 6.97 2.53 -18.80
N GLU A 31 5.92 2.91 -19.52
CA GLU A 31 5.99 3.20 -20.97
C GLU A 31 6.32 4.67 -21.23
N GLY A 32 5.82 5.56 -20.36
CA GLY A 32 6.00 6.99 -20.49
C GLY A 32 6.13 7.68 -19.14
N CYS A 33 6.98 8.71 -19.10
CA CYS A 33 7.11 9.61 -17.97
C CYS A 33 6.83 11.04 -18.41
N GLU A 34 6.19 11.80 -17.54
CA GLU A 34 5.93 13.22 -17.73
C GLU A 34 6.49 13.99 -16.54
N CYS A 35 7.03 15.17 -16.83
CA CYS A 35 7.33 16.13 -15.79
C CYS A 35 5.99 16.73 -15.34
N ARG A 36 5.71 16.65 -14.03
CA ARG A 36 4.54 17.26 -13.43
C ARG A 36 4.96 18.16 -12.28
N GLU A 37 4.26 19.27 -12.14
CA GLU A 37 4.37 20.09 -10.94
C GLU A 37 3.97 19.28 -9.73
N ARG A 38 4.72 19.42 -8.64
CA ARG A 38 4.39 18.74 -7.39
C ARG A 38 3.22 19.48 -6.72
N PRO A 39 2.09 18.84 -6.45
CA PRO A 39 0.99 19.49 -5.75
C PRO A 39 1.42 20.01 -4.37
N PRO A 40 0.92 21.18 -3.93
CA PRO A 40 1.29 21.76 -2.64
C PRO A 40 0.78 20.92 -1.45
N ILE A 41 -0.23 20.07 -1.68
CA ILE A 41 -0.83 19.19 -0.68
C ILE A 41 -0.85 17.77 -1.26
N CYS A 42 -0.60 16.77 -0.41
CA CYS A 42 -0.73 15.36 -0.81
C CYS A 42 -2.13 15.03 -1.30
N THR A 43 -2.23 14.62 -2.57
CA THR A 43 -3.46 14.29 -3.26
C THR A 43 -3.26 13.09 -4.18
N ARG A 44 -4.38 12.50 -4.64
CA ARG A 44 -4.37 11.42 -5.63
C ARG A 44 -4.35 12.04 -7.02
N GLU A 45 -3.34 11.69 -7.80
CA GLU A 45 -3.21 12.00 -9.22
C GLU A 45 -3.60 10.78 -10.06
N SER A 46 -4.14 11.00 -11.26
CA SER A 46 -4.44 9.90 -12.19
C SER A 46 -3.16 9.30 -12.78
N SER A 47 -3.10 7.98 -12.82
CA SER A 47 -2.00 7.21 -13.42
C SER A 47 -2.55 6.00 -14.16
N SER A 48 -2.25 5.91 -15.46
CA SER A 48 -2.83 4.89 -16.34
C SER A 48 -1.98 3.61 -16.38
N LEU A 49 -2.66 2.47 -16.23
CA LEU A 49 -2.11 1.13 -16.38
C LEU A 49 -2.81 0.41 -17.53
N LEU A 50 -2.06 0.02 -18.55
CA LEU A 50 -2.51 -0.79 -19.67
C LEU A 50 -2.47 -2.27 -19.27
N LEU A 51 -3.63 -2.91 -19.31
CA LEU A 51 -3.83 -4.32 -19.02
C LEU A 51 -4.01 -5.10 -20.32
N HIS A 52 -3.49 -6.33 -20.35
CA HIS A 52 -3.60 -7.30 -21.45
C HIS A 52 -3.30 -6.72 -22.85
N PRO A 53 -2.14 -6.06 -23.05
CA PRO A 53 -1.80 -5.42 -24.33
C PRO A 53 -1.79 -6.44 -25.48
N GLY A 54 -2.37 -6.07 -26.62
CA GLY A 54 -2.44 -6.90 -27.83
C GLY A 54 -3.48 -8.03 -27.78
N THR A 55 -4.43 -7.98 -26.85
CA THR A 55 -5.52 -8.97 -26.74
C THR A 55 -6.89 -8.30 -26.85
N PRO A 56 -7.98 -9.05 -27.10
CA PRO A 56 -9.34 -8.51 -27.05
C PRO A 56 -9.76 -7.94 -25.68
N TYR A 57 -9.00 -8.24 -24.63
CA TYR A 57 -9.20 -7.77 -23.26
C TYR A 57 -8.35 -6.55 -22.92
N GLU A 58 -7.70 -5.93 -23.92
CA GLU A 58 -6.88 -4.74 -23.70
C GLU A 58 -7.70 -3.60 -23.09
N MET A 59 -7.25 -3.07 -21.95
CA MET A 59 -7.96 -2.01 -21.23
C MET A 59 -6.98 -1.09 -20.49
N ARG A 60 -7.29 0.21 -20.44
CA ARG A 60 -6.59 1.18 -19.59
C ARG A 60 -7.34 1.38 -18.28
N LEU A 61 -6.66 1.16 -17.16
CA LEU A 61 -7.17 1.34 -15.81
C LEU A 61 -6.42 2.49 -15.11
N ASP A 62 -7.16 3.45 -14.56
CA ASP A 62 -6.56 4.48 -13.69
C ASP A 62 -6.29 3.88 -12.29
N VAL A 63 -5.05 3.46 -12.05
CA VAL A 63 -4.61 2.94 -10.74
C VAL A 63 -4.33 4.05 -9.74
N GLY A 64 -4.11 5.26 -10.23
CA GLY A 64 -3.77 6.44 -9.44
C GLY A 64 -2.35 6.41 -8.86
N VAL A 65 -1.86 7.56 -8.44
CA VAL A 65 -0.60 7.73 -7.72
C VAL A 65 -0.76 8.83 -6.67
N CYS A 66 -0.12 8.66 -5.51
CA CYS A 66 -0.11 9.69 -4.49
C CYS A 66 1.04 10.66 -4.74
N SER A 67 0.72 11.94 -4.94
CA SER A 67 1.70 13.00 -5.18
C SER A 67 1.38 14.24 -4.34
N GLY A 68 2.43 14.96 -3.94
CA GLY A 68 2.29 16.25 -3.28
C GLY A 68 3.24 16.44 -2.11
N HIS A 69 3.17 17.61 -1.48
CA HIS A 69 4.01 17.98 -0.36
C HIS A 69 3.40 17.54 0.98
N CYS A 70 4.27 17.13 1.91
CA CYS A 70 3.93 16.75 3.27
C CYS A 70 4.94 17.37 4.22
N GLN A 71 4.46 18.04 5.27
CA GLN A 71 5.33 18.63 6.30
C GLN A 71 6.11 17.55 7.06
N LEU A 72 5.48 16.40 7.28
CA LEU A 72 6.02 15.24 7.98
C LEU A 72 5.67 13.96 7.19
N GLY A 73 6.67 13.11 6.98
CA GLY A 73 6.50 11.85 6.27
C GLY A 73 6.42 12.01 4.75
N GLY A 74 5.65 11.14 4.10
CA GLY A 74 5.47 11.13 2.65
C GLY A 74 4.00 11.06 2.25
N CYS A 75 3.71 11.41 0.99
CA CYS A 75 2.38 11.26 0.42
C CYS A 75 2.14 9.77 0.10
N ARG A 76 1.15 9.17 0.78
CA ARG A 76 0.92 7.71 0.77
C ARG A 76 -0.57 7.40 0.54
N PRO A 77 -0.89 6.23 -0.02
CA PRO A 77 -2.28 5.79 -0.15
C PRO A 77 -2.84 5.41 1.22
N LEU A 78 -3.95 6.03 1.62
CA LEU A 78 -4.68 5.69 2.85
C LEU A 78 -5.81 4.70 2.61
N ARG A 79 -6.33 4.63 1.39
CA ARG A 79 -7.42 3.73 1.04
C ARG A 79 -7.27 3.31 -0.41
N ASN A 80 -7.41 2.01 -0.63
CA ASN A 80 -7.48 1.42 -1.95
C ASN A 80 -8.85 0.79 -2.12
N LYS A 81 -9.37 0.83 -3.34
CA LYS A 81 -10.55 0.09 -3.77
C LYS A 81 -10.12 -1.02 -4.72
N THR A 82 -10.90 -2.09 -4.77
CA THR A 82 -10.69 -3.17 -5.74
C THR A 82 -11.61 -2.95 -6.93
N VAL A 83 -11.07 -3.03 -8.14
CA VAL A 83 -11.82 -2.95 -9.38
C VAL A 83 -11.67 -4.28 -10.11
N THR A 84 -12.80 -4.85 -10.55
CA THR A 84 -12.83 -6.09 -11.31
C THR A 84 -12.79 -5.78 -12.80
N VAL A 85 -11.86 -6.39 -13.52
CA VAL A 85 -11.61 -6.17 -14.96
C VAL A 85 -11.72 -7.51 -15.69
N PRO A 86 -12.42 -7.60 -16.83
CA PRO A 86 -12.46 -8.82 -17.62
C PRO A 86 -11.08 -9.13 -18.22
N GLY A 87 -10.59 -10.34 -17.98
CA GLY A 87 -9.32 -10.84 -18.51
C GLY A 87 -9.49 -12.13 -19.32
N PRO A 88 -8.41 -12.59 -19.98
CA PRO A 88 -8.43 -13.79 -20.80
C PRO A 88 -8.72 -15.08 -20.01
N ASN A 89 -8.47 -15.07 -18.70
CA ASN A 89 -8.72 -16.20 -17.80
C ASN A 89 -9.93 -15.98 -16.88
N GLY A 90 -10.81 -15.04 -17.25
CA GLY A 90 -11.93 -14.59 -16.41
C GLY A 90 -11.66 -13.23 -15.79
N ALA A 91 -12.53 -12.82 -14.87
CA ALA A 91 -12.45 -11.53 -14.23
C ALA A 91 -11.29 -11.47 -13.22
N GLU A 92 -10.38 -10.49 -13.39
CA GLU A 92 -9.23 -10.24 -12.53
C GLU A 92 -9.50 -9.02 -11.63
N CYS A 93 -8.97 -9.02 -10.40
CA CYS A 93 -9.16 -7.95 -9.43
C CYS A 93 -7.91 -7.10 -9.29
N HIS A 94 -8.03 -5.79 -9.50
CA HIS A 94 -6.94 -4.83 -9.41
C HIS A 94 -7.16 -3.84 -8.26
N SER A 95 -6.11 -3.59 -7.48
CA SER A 95 -6.11 -2.57 -6.43
C SER A 95 -5.85 -1.19 -7.02
N VAL A 96 -6.78 -0.27 -6.83
CA VAL A 96 -6.71 1.13 -7.29
C VAL A 96 -6.66 2.05 -6.07
N ILE A 97 -5.77 3.03 -6.08
CA ILE A 97 -5.70 4.04 -5.01
C ILE A 97 -6.99 4.86 -5.06
N GLU A 98 -7.65 5.02 -3.92
CA GLU A 98 -8.87 5.82 -3.79
C GLU A 98 -8.57 7.15 -3.08
N GLN A 99 -7.76 7.10 -2.02
CA GLN A 99 -7.43 8.25 -1.20
C GLN A 99 -5.95 8.27 -0.82
N CYS A 100 -5.36 9.47 -0.84
CA CYS A 100 -4.00 9.73 -0.41
C CYS A 100 -3.98 10.71 0.77
N ALA A 101 -2.98 10.60 1.64
CA ALA A 101 -2.67 11.61 2.64
C ALA A 101 -1.21 11.55 3.08
N CYS A 102 -0.79 12.54 3.86
CA CYS A 102 0.52 12.55 4.48
C CYS A 102 0.58 11.52 5.61
N ALA A 103 1.52 10.58 5.49
CA ALA A 103 1.72 9.53 6.47
C ALA A 103 3.20 9.27 6.71
N GLY A 104 3.53 8.82 7.92
CA GLY A 104 4.88 8.43 8.30
C GLY A 104 5.37 7.18 7.57
N SER A 105 6.55 6.70 7.96
CA SER A 105 7.14 5.49 7.40
C SER A 105 6.36 4.22 7.76
N CYS A 106 5.70 4.21 8.92
CA CYS A 106 4.76 3.18 9.37
C CYS A 106 3.40 3.85 9.66
N TYR A 107 2.35 3.41 8.97
CA TYR A 107 1.03 4.05 9.03
C TYR A 107 -0.11 3.05 8.86
N ARG A 108 -1.31 3.49 9.24
CA ARG A 108 -2.56 2.74 9.06
C ARG A 108 -3.14 3.06 7.69
N THR A 109 -3.41 2.02 6.90
CA THR A 109 -4.29 2.10 5.72
C THR A 109 -5.67 1.53 6.06
N SER A 110 -6.70 2.04 5.41
CA SER A 110 -8.07 1.52 5.47
C SER A 110 -8.14 0.13 4.85
N TYR A 111 -8.89 -0.77 5.49
CA TYR A 111 -9.19 -2.11 5.00
C TYR A 111 -10.57 -2.49 5.51
N MET A 112 -11.53 -2.60 4.58
CA MET A 112 -12.92 -2.88 4.92
C MET A 112 -13.16 -4.39 5.03
N GLU A 113 -13.85 -4.80 6.08
CA GLU A 113 -14.38 -6.14 6.24
C GLU A 113 -15.90 -6.08 6.39
N THR A 114 -16.59 -6.99 5.72
CA THR A 114 -18.05 -7.12 5.81
C THR A 114 -18.39 -8.13 6.90
N VAL A 115 -19.24 -7.72 7.85
CA VAL A 115 -19.78 -8.60 8.89
C VAL A 115 -21.31 -8.65 8.78
N TYR A 116 -21.87 -9.80 9.15
CA TYR A 116 -23.32 -10.03 9.17
C TYR A 116 -23.79 -10.05 10.62
N ASP A 117 -24.65 -9.11 10.99
CA ASP A 117 -25.11 -8.92 12.36
C ASP A 117 -26.60 -9.30 12.50
N TYR A 118 -26.90 -10.27 13.36
CA TYR A 118 -28.23 -10.86 13.56
C TYR A 118 -28.90 -10.38 14.86
N VAL A 119 -28.97 -9.06 15.08
CA VAL A 119 -29.45 -8.48 16.34
C VAL A 119 -30.92 -8.80 16.62
N ASP A 120 -31.80 -8.57 15.64
CA ASP A 120 -33.27 -8.56 15.86
C ASP A 120 -34.07 -9.48 14.91
N THR A 121 -33.47 -9.98 13.83
CA THR A 121 -34.15 -10.77 12.78
C THR A 121 -33.31 -11.95 12.31
N ASP A 122 -33.94 -12.95 11.68
CA ASP A 122 -33.23 -14.03 10.96
C ASP A 122 -32.54 -13.52 9.68
N GLU A 123 -32.87 -12.31 9.23
CA GLU A 123 -32.14 -11.61 8.18
C GLU A 123 -30.95 -10.83 8.78
N PRO A 124 -29.72 -10.98 8.23
CA PRO A 124 -28.56 -10.29 8.73
C PRO A 124 -28.53 -8.82 8.29
N LEU A 125 -28.25 -7.93 9.24
CA LEU A 125 -27.81 -6.58 8.93
C LEU A 125 -26.35 -6.63 8.46
N VAL A 126 -26.14 -6.32 7.16
CA VAL A 126 -24.79 -6.24 6.58
C VAL A 126 -24.11 -4.96 7.06
N LYS A 127 -22.97 -5.08 7.74
CA LYS A 127 -22.16 -3.96 8.20
C LYS A 127 -20.78 -4.02 7.57
N GLU A 128 -20.31 -2.90 7.04
CA GLU A 128 -18.92 -2.75 6.59
C GLU A 128 -18.11 -2.04 7.69
N ILE A 129 -17.02 -2.66 8.10
CA ILE A 129 -16.16 -2.18 9.19
C ILE A 129 -14.76 -1.96 8.66
N ASP A 130 -14.23 -0.74 8.80
CA ASP A 130 -12.82 -0.46 8.52
C ASP A 130 -11.94 -1.03 9.65
N VAL A 131 -11.48 -2.26 9.49
CA VAL A 131 -10.54 -2.89 10.43
C VAL A 131 -9.13 -2.32 10.28
N GLY A 132 -8.78 -1.84 9.10
CA GLY A 132 -7.47 -1.25 8.79
C GLY A 132 -6.31 -2.25 8.78
N ARG A 133 -5.16 -1.79 8.28
CA ARG A 133 -3.89 -2.54 8.26
C ARG A 133 -2.72 -1.61 8.52
N CYS A 134 -1.68 -2.11 9.18
CA CYS A 134 -0.42 -1.39 9.29
C CYS A 134 0.48 -1.71 8.11
N VAL A 135 0.95 -0.67 7.43
CA VAL A 135 1.78 -0.77 6.24
C VAL A 135 2.96 0.18 6.36
N GLY A 136 4.04 -0.17 5.66
CA GLY A 136 5.24 0.63 5.58
C GLY A 136 6.45 -0.06 6.16
N SER A 137 7.48 0.72 6.45
CA SER A 137 8.80 0.22 6.80
C SER A 137 9.34 1.01 7.97
N CYS A 138 10.02 0.32 8.87
CA CYS A 138 10.65 0.93 10.02
C CYS A 138 12.16 0.93 9.82
N SER A 139 12.79 2.09 10.06
CA SER A 139 14.25 2.21 10.05
C SER A 139 14.79 1.51 11.30
N GLY A 140 15.17 0.24 11.15
CA GLY A 140 15.78 -0.58 12.21
C GLY A 140 17.24 -0.95 11.96
N ALA A 141 17.83 -0.48 10.86
CA ALA A 141 19.11 -0.99 10.37
C ALA A 141 20.30 -0.03 10.52
N ASP A 142 20.21 0.99 11.37
CA ASP A 142 21.44 1.70 11.76
C ASP A 142 22.24 0.79 12.68
N THR A 143 23.51 0.54 12.33
CA THR A 143 24.48 -0.09 13.24
C THR A 143 24.54 0.75 14.51
N ARG A 144 23.79 0.35 15.55
CA ARG A 144 23.69 1.09 16.81
C ARG A 144 25.07 1.28 17.46
N LYS A 145 25.99 0.35 17.21
CA LYS A 145 27.39 0.44 17.63
C LYS A 145 28.27 -0.39 16.71
N CYS A 146 29.22 0.26 16.03
CA CYS A 146 30.28 -0.48 15.35
C CYS A 146 31.21 -1.09 16.40
N VAL A 147 31.32 -2.42 16.41
CA VAL A 147 32.18 -3.17 17.34
C VAL A 147 33.59 -3.26 16.76
N PHE A 148 33.70 -3.43 15.44
CA PHE A 148 34.98 -3.61 14.75
C PHE A 148 35.02 -2.76 13.48
N ARG A 149 35.97 -1.83 13.41
CA ARG A 149 36.22 -0.97 12.24
C ARG A 149 37.40 -1.49 11.44
N ASP A 150 37.35 -1.25 10.13
CA ASP A 150 38.47 -1.53 9.24
C ASP A 150 39.67 -0.64 9.59
N LYS A 151 40.85 -1.26 9.74
CA LYS A 151 42.11 -0.55 10.04
C LYS A 151 42.56 0.37 8.91
N LYS A 152 42.26 0.02 7.65
CA LYS A 152 42.62 0.83 6.48
C LYS A 152 41.58 1.91 6.20
N THR A 153 40.34 1.68 6.60
CA THR A 153 39.21 2.57 6.32
C THR A 153 38.41 2.81 7.59
N PRO A 154 38.78 3.80 8.44
CA PRO A 154 38.14 4.03 9.74
C PRO A 154 36.62 4.29 9.68
N GLY A 155 36.09 4.71 8.53
CA GLY A 155 34.65 4.87 8.29
C GLY A 155 33.89 3.58 7.98
N LYS A 156 34.59 2.47 7.69
CA LYS A 156 33.97 1.19 7.31
C LYS A 156 33.86 0.29 8.54
N CYS A 157 32.63 -0.02 8.94
CA CYS A 157 32.35 -0.99 9.99
C CYS A 157 32.38 -2.41 9.42
N ILE A 158 33.24 -3.27 9.96
CA ILE A 158 33.36 -4.69 9.56
C ILE A 158 32.40 -5.55 10.39
N ALA A 159 32.19 -5.21 11.66
CA ALA A 159 31.22 -5.88 12.52
C ALA A 159 30.56 -4.89 13.46
N GLY A 160 29.23 -4.91 13.54
CA GLY A 160 28.43 -4.01 14.37
C GLY A 160 27.34 -4.75 15.11
N LEU A 161 26.92 -4.19 16.25
CA LEU A 161 25.67 -4.58 16.87
C LEU A 161 24.55 -3.95 16.06
N TYR A 162 23.79 -4.80 15.37
CA TYR A 162 22.58 -4.38 14.67
C TYR A 162 21.51 -4.00 15.69
N GLY A 163 20.77 -2.93 15.42
CA GLY A 163 19.53 -2.68 16.15
C GLY A 163 18.56 -3.85 15.99
N LYS A 164 17.64 -4.01 16.95
CA LYS A 164 16.48 -4.91 16.74
C LYS A 164 15.81 -4.50 15.42
N GLN A 165 15.55 -5.48 14.55
CA GLN A 165 14.73 -5.26 13.37
C GLN A 165 13.37 -4.74 13.84
N THR A 166 13.05 -3.50 13.49
CA THR A 166 11.77 -2.90 13.83
C THR A 166 10.79 -3.21 12.71
N SER A 167 9.57 -3.61 13.06
CA SER A 167 8.49 -3.88 12.12
C SER A 167 7.32 -2.93 12.37
N CYS A 168 6.60 -2.58 11.29
CA CYS A 168 5.42 -1.73 11.42
C CYS A 168 4.26 -2.57 11.96
N THR A 169 3.87 -2.31 13.20
CA THR A 169 2.89 -3.14 13.92
C THR A 169 1.74 -2.31 14.47
N PRO A 170 0.53 -2.91 14.61
CA PRO A 170 -0.59 -2.26 15.26
C PRO A 170 -0.28 -1.93 16.72
N SER A 171 -0.63 -0.72 17.16
CA SER A 171 -0.33 -0.22 18.51
C SER A 171 -1.56 0.10 19.35
N GLN A 172 -2.67 0.40 18.70
CA GLN A 172 -3.95 0.73 19.33
C GLN A 172 -5.09 0.10 18.54
N PHE A 173 -6.15 -0.24 19.25
CA PHE A 173 -7.27 -1.00 18.72
C PHE A 173 -8.62 -0.48 19.23
N LYS A 174 -9.67 -0.71 18.46
CA LYS A 174 -11.07 -0.52 18.84
C LYS A 174 -11.85 -1.79 18.50
N VAL A 175 -12.58 -2.31 19.48
CA VAL A 175 -13.39 -3.53 19.34
C VAL A 175 -14.80 -3.16 18.91
N HIS A 176 -15.32 -3.85 17.90
CA HIS A 176 -16.72 -3.81 17.50
C HIS A 176 -17.37 -5.15 17.83
N ARG A 177 -18.62 -5.13 18.30
CA ARG A 177 -19.38 -6.32 18.66
C ARG A 177 -20.55 -6.52 17.72
N TYR A 178 -20.81 -7.76 17.35
CA TYR A 178 -21.94 -8.16 16.51
C TYR A 178 -22.44 -9.56 16.93
N SER A 179 -23.65 -9.92 16.54
CA SER A 179 -24.25 -11.22 16.81
C SER A 179 -24.15 -12.11 15.57
N ASP A 180 -23.65 -13.35 15.73
CA ASP A 180 -23.71 -14.35 14.66
C ASP A 180 -25.12 -14.96 14.51
N LYS A 181 -25.28 -15.86 13.54
CA LYS A 181 -26.56 -16.52 13.25
C LYS A 181 -27.09 -17.33 14.44
N GLU A 182 -26.20 -17.85 15.30
CA GLU A 182 -26.56 -18.56 16.52
C GLU A 182 -26.79 -17.62 17.72
N LYS A 183 -26.89 -16.31 17.49
CA LYS A 183 -27.03 -15.26 18.51
C LYS A 183 -25.87 -15.22 19.52
N ARG A 184 -24.69 -15.67 19.12
CA ARG A 184 -23.48 -15.56 19.93
C ARG A 184 -22.80 -14.23 19.63
N THR A 185 -22.42 -13.53 20.68
CA THR A 185 -21.64 -12.30 20.56
C THR A 185 -20.26 -12.62 19.97
N LYS A 186 -19.95 -11.98 18.84
CA LYS A 186 -18.65 -11.98 18.17
C LYS A 186 -18.03 -10.59 18.25
N GLU A 187 -16.71 -10.56 18.15
CA GLU A 187 -15.94 -9.33 18.18
C GLU A 187 -15.07 -9.24 16.94
N VAL A 188 -14.95 -8.04 16.37
CA VAL A 188 -13.99 -7.72 15.32
C VAL A 188 -13.15 -6.52 15.78
N ILE A 189 -11.84 -6.60 15.55
CA ILE A 189 -10.88 -5.63 16.05
C ILE A 189 -10.46 -4.72 14.90
N SER A 190 -10.65 -3.42 15.07
CA SER A 190 -10.12 -2.40 14.18
C SER A 190 -8.85 -1.78 14.76
N ILE A 191 -7.83 -1.64 13.93
CA ILE A 191 -6.60 -0.94 14.26
C ILE A 191 -6.88 0.56 14.23
N THR A 192 -6.46 1.31 15.24
CA THR A 192 -6.60 2.78 15.26
C THR A 192 -5.26 3.49 15.08
N ALA A 193 -4.15 2.86 15.46
CA ALA A 193 -2.81 3.40 15.27
C ALA A 193 -1.77 2.30 14.99
N CYS A 194 -0.70 2.68 14.31
CA CYS A 194 0.45 1.83 14.00
C CYS A 194 1.72 2.48 14.56
N LYS A 195 2.71 1.66 14.94
CA LYS A 195 4.03 2.16 15.34
C LYS A 195 5.13 1.17 14.97
N CYS A 196 6.36 1.66 14.93
CA CYS A 196 7.53 0.81 14.79
C CYS A 196 7.89 0.20 16.15
N LEU A 197 7.91 -1.14 16.22
CA LEU A 197 8.35 -1.91 17.38
C LEU A 197 9.50 -2.85 17.00
#